data_AF-A0A8T4E7I7-F1
#
_entry.id   AF-A0A8T4E7I7-F1
#
_cell.length_a   1.000
_cell.length_b   1.000
_cell.length_c   1.000
_cell.angle_alpha   90.00
_cell.angle_beta   90.00
_cell.angle_gamma   90.00
#
_symmetry.space_group_name_H-M   'P 1'
#
loop_
_entity.id
_entity.type
_entity.pdbx_description
1 polymer ?
#
loop_
_entity_poly.entity_id
_entity_poly.type
_entity_poly.pdbx_seq_one_letter_code
_entity_poly.pdbx_strand_id
1 'polypeptide(L)'
;MNSMFNRISSEAFGRVYSDVRQILSGYDALIFNAMAEVTRNELHPFVITNDPNEYERKHQEVIGECSSRLYRRFEIVLDLLTTIYSSVVQQQIVISKPQLDDLLSRMIFGLDQENTCRISLDSDSKLCWTIEWEVSVDYQGFQATTWVPVNVHRKEWGEVTPSYIVEYVNSAIELYRQHLYGSALALLSIAFEAALRDYLFIARGYSYQPRASNRDVFAYTDAEINCDIVNGYYTVRFPNSMPRTIYDFDLAQAGQSMRVQIRRKYNTDGRRLDLMLLAPALLDYWSSNVVDLPGTRTISGLGAALDIARNREKILTPQDLSLLFDNVIESIRNNLVHSSEGAITTQFPQFNDRVRGRPYNFEDFLKDDELVYDLVKNIPKSVSKLYLRMREERENQILALEAHLGSTTQGWTSIEQYIAQGSRSYERTVQTLLDLKKVADYRGRLRDFQQRLNRIHDQYSTRRTLIQQLNEKGLQRKH
;
A
#
# COMPACT_ATOMS: atom_id res chain seq x y z
N MET A 1 -12.01 -17.55 -8.48
CA MET A 1 -12.88 -16.39 -8.24
C MET A 1 -12.82 -15.52 -9.47
N ASN A 2 -13.97 -15.22 -10.09
CA ASN A 2 -14.02 -14.20 -11.14
C ASN A 2 -13.85 -12.85 -10.45
N SER A 3 -12.67 -12.24 -10.60
CA SER A 3 -12.42 -10.86 -10.18
C SER A 3 -13.47 -9.94 -10.82
N MET A 4 -13.90 -8.90 -10.11
CA MET A 4 -14.79 -7.85 -10.58
C MET A 4 -14.26 -7.22 -11.89
N PHE A 5 -12.96 -7.25 -12.11
CA PHE A 5 -12.31 -6.84 -13.35
C PHE A 5 -12.66 -7.71 -14.57
N ASN A 6 -13.13 -8.95 -14.36
CA ASN A 6 -13.62 -9.82 -15.44
C ASN A 6 -15.10 -9.58 -15.79
N ARG A 7 -15.76 -8.56 -15.20
CA ARG A 7 -17.19 -8.29 -15.42
C ARG A 7 -17.51 -7.34 -16.58
N ILE A 8 -16.52 -6.65 -17.18
CA ILE A 8 -16.75 -5.96 -18.46
C ILE A 8 -16.98 -7.05 -19.51
N SER A 9 -18.24 -7.26 -19.88
CA SER A 9 -18.59 -8.20 -20.93
C SER A 9 -18.14 -7.65 -22.29
N SER A 10 -17.86 -8.56 -23.25
CA SER A 10 -17.57 -8.16 -24.63
C SER A 10 -18.69 -7.30 -25.23
N GLU A 11 -19.93 -7.51 -24.80
CA GLU A 11 -21.09 -6.70 -25.19
C GLU A 11 -21.03 -5.30 -24.58
N ALA A 12 -20.70 -5.17 -23.28
CA ALA A 12 -20.50 -3.87 -22.65
C ALA A 12 -19.37 -3.09 -23.32
N PHE A 13 -18.26 -3.76 -23.65
CA PHE A 13 -17.19 -3.15 -24.43
C PHE A 13 -17.62 -2.75 -25.83
N GLY A 14 -18.29 -3.63 -26.57
CA GLY A 14 -18.77 -3.34 -27.92
C GLY A 14 -19.67 -2.10 -27.96
N ARG A 15 -20.55 -1.93 -26.98
CA ARG A 15 -21.39 -0.73 -26.83
C ARG A 15 -20.56 0.53 -26.59
N VAL A 16 -19.73 0.55 -25.55
CA VAL A 16 -18.88 1.71 -25.21
C VAL A 16 -17.95 2.07 -26.37
N TYR A 17 -17.34 1.08 -27.00
CA TYR A 17 -16.45 1.29 -28.15
C TYR A 17 -17.20 1.85 -29.36
N SER A 18 -18.43 1.39 -29.63
CA SER A 18 -19.27 1.94 -30.69
C SER A 18 -19.60 3.41 -30.43
N ASP A 19 -19.97 3.77 -29.20
CA ASP A 19 -20.27 5.15 -28.81
C ASP A 19 -19.02 6.05 -28.97
N VAL A 20 -17.86 5.58 -28.51
CA VAL A 20 -16.57 6.28 -28.68
C VAL A 20 -16.23 6.46 -30.17
N ARG A 21 -16.41 5.42 -30.99
CA ARG A 21 -16.18 5.48 -32.44
C ARG A 21 -17.11 6.48 -33.11
N GLN A 22 -18.38 6.54 -32.70
CA GLN A 22 -19.34 7.47 -33.25
C GLN A 22 -18.96 8.92 -32.96
N ILE A 23 -18.53 9.22 -31.72
CA ILE A 23 -18.06 10.56 -31.33
C ILE A 23 -16.80 10.93 -32.11
N LEU A 24 -15.89 9.97 -32.33
CA LEU A 24 -14.63 10.16 -33.03
C LEU A 24 -14.71 9.86 -34.53
N SER A 25 -15.90 9.93 -35.14
CA SER A 25 -16.10 9.66 -36.56
C SER A 25 -15.17 10.53 -37.43
N GLY A 26 -14.36 9.89 -38.28
CA GLY A 26 -13.35 10.56 -39.11
C GLY A 26 -11.97 10.67 -38.47
N TYR A 27 -11.79 10.16 -37.24
CA TYR A 27 -10.52 10.12 -36.51
C TYR A 27 -10.05 8.69 -36.21
N ASP A 28 -10.37 7.72 -37.08
CA ASP A 28 -10.07 6.29 -36.88
C ASP A 28 -8.57 6.02 -36.65
N ALA A 29 -7.69 6.79 -37.30
CA ALA A 29 -6.24 6.72 -37.12
C ALA A 29 -5.82 6.94 -35.65
N LEU A 30 -6.54 7.78 -34.90
CA LEU A 30 -6.26 7.98 -33.47
C LEU A 30 -6.53 6.70 -32.67
N ILE A 31 -7.66 6.04 -32.94
CA ILE A 31 -8.04 4.79 -32.28
C ILE A 31 -7.01 3.69 -32.60
N PHE A 32 -6.58 3.59 -33.85
CA PHE A 32 -5.58 2.61 -34.28
C PHE A 32 -4.19 2.88 -33.68
N ASN A 33 -3.77 4.15 -33.61
CA ASN A 33 -2.53 4.54 -32.95
C ASN A 33 -2.56 4.20 -31.45
N ALA A 34 -3.68 4.48 -30.77
CA ALA A 34 -3.86 4.14 -29.38
C ALA A 34 -3.78 2.63 -29.15
N MET A 35 -4.42 1.83 -30.00
CA MET A 35 -4.36 0.36 -29.90
C MET A 35 -2.95 -0.18 -30.16
N ALA A 36 -2.24 0.35 -31.14
CA ALA A 36 -0.84 0.00 -31.41
C ALA A 36 0.09 0.36 -30.26
N GLU A 37 -0.18 1.45 -29.55
CA GLU A 37 0.56 1.83 -28.35
C GLU A 37 0.35 0.85 -27.21
N VAL A 38 -0.91 0.55 -26.88
CA VAL A 38 -1.27 -0.34 -25.76
C VAL A 38 -0.77 -1.77 -25.99
N THR A 39 -0.79 -2.24 -27.23
CA THR A 39 -0.37 -3.60 -27.58
C THR A 39 1.11 -3.72 -27.99
N ARG A 40 1.90 -2.65 -27.91
CA ARG A 40 3.29 -2.61 -28.40
C ARG A 40 4.18 -3.74 -27.86
N ASN A 41 3.95 -4.16 -26.61
CA ASN A 41 4.75 -5.18 -25.93
C ASN A 41 4.08 -6.57 -25.94
N GLU A 42 2.95 -6.73 -26.63
CA GLU A 42 2.28 -8.02 -26.78
C GLU A 42 2.99 -8.89 -27.83
N LEU A 43 2.78 -10.20 -27.76
CA LEU A 43 3.34 -11.18 -28.72
C LEU A 43 2.92 -10.87 -30.16
N HIS A 44 1.71 -10.34 -30.33
CA HIS A 44 1.13 -9.95 -31.61
C HIS A 44 0.61 -8.50 -31.47
N PRO A 45 1.48 -7.49 -31.68
CA PRO A 45 1.08 -6.10 -31.55
C PRO A 45 0.12 -5.71 -32.69
N PHE A 46 -0.81 -4.80 -32.39
CA PHE A 46 -1.75 -4.28 -33.38
C PHE A 46 -1.01 -3.48 -34.46
N VAL A 47 -1.26 -3.81 -35.73
CA VAL A 47 -0.65 -3.14 -36.88
C VAL A 47 -1.60 -2.08 -37.43
N ILE A 48 -1.13 -0.83 -37.49
CA ILE A 48 -1.89 0.31 -38.01
C ILE A 48 -2.05 0.16 -39.53
N THR A 49 -3.20 0.58 -40.06
CA THR A 49 -3.43 0.77 -41.49
C THR A 49 -3.81 2.22 -41.77
N ASN A 50 -3.41 2.74 -42.92
CA ASN A 50 -3.83 4.04 -43.44
C ASN A 50 -4.78 3.89 -44.64
N ASP A 51 -5.17 2.66 -45.00
CA ASP A 51 -6.12 2.40 -46.08
C ASP A 51 -7.56 2.46 -45.53
N PRO A 52 -8.38 3.45 -45.94
CA PRO A 52 -9.77 3.57 -45.50
C PRO A 52 -10.62 2.32 -45.79
N ASN A 53 -10.27 1.54 -46.81
CA ASN A 53 -10.99 0.31 -47.15
C ASN A 53 -10.81 -0.79 -46.09
N GLU A 54 -9.75 -0.69 -45.28
CA GLU A 54 -9.46 -1.64 -44.20
C GLU A 54 -10.01 -1.21 -42.83
N TYR A 55 -10.53 0.01 -42.70
CA TYR A 55 -10.88 0.57 -41.38
C TYR A 55 -11.94 -0.26 -40.66
N GLU A 56 -13.00 -0.69 -41.36
CA GLU A 56 -14.03 -1.53 -40.73
C GLU A 56 -13.44 -2.86 -40.23
N ARG A 57 -12.60 -3.51 -41.05
CA ARG A 57 -11.89 -4.73 -40.65
C ARG A 57 -11.00 -4.49 -39.42
N LYS A 58 -10.33 -3.34 -39.35
CA LYS A 58 -9.48 -2.96 -38.22
C LYS A 58 -10.26 -2.65 -36.95
N HIS A 59 -11.44 -2.04 -37.04
CA HIS A 59 -12.31 -1.91 -35.87
C HIS A 59 -12.77 -3.28 -35.34
N GLN A 60 -13.09 -4.23 -36.22
CA GLN A 60 -13.40 -5.60 -35.80
C GLN A 60 -12.20 -6.30 -35.15
N GLU A 61 -10.97 -6.04 -35.63
CA GLU A 61 -9.74 -6.50 -34.99
C GLU A 61 -9.59 -5.91 -33.57
N VAL A 62 -9.83 -4.61 -33.37
CA VAL A 62 -9.83 -3.98 -32.03
C VAL A 62 -10.87 -4.64 -31.11
N ILE A 63 -12.09 -4.83 -31.60
CA ILE A 63 -13.16 -5.50 -30.83
C ILE A 63 -12.75 -6.93 -30.47
N GLY A 64 -12.21 -7.71 -31.41
CA GLY A 64 -11.72 -9.05 -31.17
C GLY A 64 -10.58 -9.10 -30.15
N GLU A 65 -9.65 -8.14 -30.24
CA GLU A 65 -8.53 -8.01 -29.31
C GLU A 65 -8.99 -7.63 -27.89
N CYS A 66 -10.00 -6.79 -27.75
CA CYS A 66 -10.55 -6.44 -26.44
C CYS A 66 -11.54 -7.48 -25.88
N SER A 67 -12.15 -8.31 -26.74
CA SER A 67 -13.23 -9.23 -26.36
C SER A 67 -12.81 -10.65 -26.01
N SER A 68 -11.55 -11.06 -26.23
CA SER A 68 -11.18 -12.46 -25.91
C SER A 68 -11.06 -12.73 -24.41
N ARG A 69 -11.33 -13.99 -24.03
CA ARG A 69 -11.52 -14.46 -22.65
C ARG A 69 -10.24 -14.56 -21.80
N LEU A 70 -9.12 -13.98 -22.23
CA LEU A 70 -7.87 -14.03 -21.46
C LEU A 70 -7.86 -12.96 -20.37
N TYR A 71 -7.50 -13.36 -19.14
CA TYR A 71 -7.50 -12.55 -17.90
C TYR A 71 -6.80 -11.18 -17.95
N ARG A 72 -5.96 -10.91 -18.97
CA ARG A 72 -5.18 -9.66 -19.10
C ARG A 72 -5.84 -8.59 -19.98
N ARG A 73 -6.97 -8.89 -20.62
CA ARG A 73 -7.57 -7.98 -21.63
C ARG A 73 -8.40 -6.84 -21.05
N PHE A 74 -8.75 -6.91 -19.76
CA PHE A 74 -9.38 -5.79 -19.06
C PHE A 74 -8.46 -4.56 -19.00
N GLU A 75 -7.18 -4.75 -18.64
CA GLU A 75 -6.19 -3.66 -18.62
C GLU A 75 -6.04 -3.02 -19.99
N ILE A 76 -6.02 -3.84 -21.06
CA ILE A 76 -5.95 -3.37 -22.45
C ILE A 76 -7.16 -2.50 -22.80
N VAL A 77 -8.38 -2.89 -22.40
CA VAL A 77 -9.60 -2.10 -22.63
C VAL A 77 -9.50 -0.73 -21.95
N LEU A 78 -9.13 -0.73 -20.68
CA LEU A 78 -9.01 0.51 -19.90
C LEU A 78 -7.90 1.42 -20.44
N ASP A 79 -6.73 0.84 -20.75
CA ASP A 79 -5.59 1.56 -21.30
C ASP A 79 -5.89 2.10 -22.70
N LEU A 80 -6.61 1.36 -23.54
CA LEU A 80 -7.03 1.81 -24.86
C LEU A 80 -7.89 3.07 -24.74
N LEU A 81 -8.95 3.02 -23.93
CA LEU A 81 -9.86 4.14 -23.75
C LEU A 81 -9.16 5.34 -23.11
N THR A 82 -8.29 5.12 -22.11
CA THR A 82 -7.45 6.19 -21.52
C THR A 82 -6.51 6.80 -22.56
N THR A 83 -5.91 5.98 -23.43
CA THR A 83 -4.98 6.45 -24.48
C THR A 83 -5.72 7.23 -25.55
N ILE A 84 -6.93 6.79 -25.94
CA ILE A 84 -7.81 7.53 -26.85
C ILE A 84 -8.13 8.90 -26.25
N TYR A 85 -8.64 8.94 -25.01
CA TYR A 85 -8.99 10.18 -24.33
C TYR A 85 -7.78 11.12 -24.20
N SER A 86 -6.63 10.60 -23.76
CA SER A 86 -5.40 11.38 -23.62
C SER A 86 -4.91 11.94 -24.96
N SER A 87 -4.99 11.15 -26.03
CA SER A 87 -4.58 11.57 -27.38
C SER A 87 -5.47 12.69 -27.89
N VAL A 88 -6.78 12.60 -27.66
CA VAL A 88 -7.74 13.64 -28.01
C VAL A 88 -7.42 14.96 -27.30
N VAL A 89 -7.15 14.90 -25.99
CA VAL A 89 -6.79 16.09 -25.19
C VAL A 89 -5.44 16.69 -25.61
N GLN A 90 -4.42 15.84 -25.84
CA GLN A 90 -3.06 16.29 -26.14
C GLN A 90 -2.87 16.78 -27.58
N GLN A 91 -3.53 16.16 -28.55
CA GLN A 91 -3.36 16.47 -29.97
C GLN A 91 -4.17 17.68 -30.44
N GLN A 92 -4.88 18.37 -29.53
CA GLN A 92 -5.78 19.50 -29.85
C GLN A 92 -6.65 19.23 -31.09
N ILE A 93 -7.15 17.99 -31.20
CA ILE A 93 -8.13 17.70 -32.23
C ILE A 93 -9.28 18.68 -32.02
N VAL A 94 -9.76 19.29 -33.11
CA VAL A 94 -10.86 20.27 -33.09
C VAL A 94 -12.18 19.56 -32.80
N ILE A 95 -12.27 18.89 -31.65
CA ILE A 95 -13.52 18.53 -31.03
C ILE A 95 -13.85 19.59 -30.01
N SER A 96 -15.12 19.99 -29.99
CA SER A 96 -15.62 20.97 -29.03
C SER A 96 -15.57 20.40 -27.61
N LYS A 97 -15.42 21.27 -26.59
CA LYS A 97 -15.46 20.85 -25.18
C LYS A 97 -16.69 19.98 -24.83
N PRO A 98 -17.92 20.30 -25.31
CA PRO A 98 -19.08 19.43 -25.10
C PRO A 98 -18.91 18.00 -25.64
N GLN A 99 -18.19 17.82 -26.75
CA GLN A 99 -17.89 16.49 -27.30
C GLN A 99 -16.86 15.73 -26.46
N LEU A 100 -15.94 16.44 -25.80
CA LEU A 100 -15.00 15.83 -24.85
C LEU A 100 -15.72 15.37 -23.58
N ASP A 101 -16.63 16.19 -23.05
CA ASP A 101 -17.47 15.84 -21.90
C ASP A 101 -18.41 14.67 -22.25
N ASP A 102 -18.99 14.66 -23.46
CA ASP A 102 -19.79 13.55 -23.99
C ASP A 102 -18.94 12.28 -24.10
N LEU A 103 -17.70 12.37 -24.63
CA LEU A 103 -16.78 11.24 -24.73
C LEU A 103 -16.52 10.58 -23.37
N LEU A 104 -16.23 11.36 -22.32
CA LEU A 104 -16.08 10.82 -20.96
C LEU A 104 -17.37 10.18 -20.45
N SER A 105 -18.51 10.82 -20.67
CA SER A 105 -19.81 10.30 -20.22
C SER A 105 -20.20 8.97 -20.90
N ARG A 106 -19.68 8.71 -22.11
CA ARG A 106 -19.83 7.44 -22.82
C ARG A 106 -18.84 6.36 -22.41
N MET A 107 -17.71 6.73 -21.81
CA MET A 107 -16.70 5.80 -21.28
C MET A 107 -17.10 5.25 -19.90
N ILE A 108 -18.31 4.71 -19.80
CA ILE A 108 -18.86 4.12 -18.58
C ILE A 108 -19.34 2.70 -18.88
N PHE A 109 -18.89 1.73 -18.10
CA PHE A 109 -19.37 0.36 -18.20
C PHE A 109 -20.24 0.01 -16.99
N GLY A 110 -21.50 -0.35 -17.24
CA GLY A 110 -22.35 -1.01 -16.24
C GLY A 110 -21.85 -2.44 -15.98
N LEU A 111 -21.67 -2.80 -14.71
CA LEU A 111 -21.14 -4.09 -14.27
C LEU A 111 -22.21 -5.07 -13.79
N ASP A 112 -23.46 -4.59 -13.69
CA ASP A 112 -24.65 -5.34 -13.32
C ASP A 112 -25.85 -4.95 -14.20
N GLN A 113 -26.93 -5.73 -14.12
CA GLN A 113 -28.13 -5.49 -14.94
C GLN A 113 -28.91 -4.25 -14.48
N GLU A 114 -28.85 -3.95 -13.19
CA GLU A 114 -29.57 -2.85 -12.56
C GLU A 114 -28.81 -1.51 -12.67
N ASN A 115 -27.60 -1.52 -13.24
CA ASN A 115 -26.68 -0.38 -13.29
C ASN A 115 -26.39 0.22 -11.91
N THR A 116 -26.41 -0.57 -10.84
CA THR A 116 -26.06 -0.13 -9.48
C THR A 116 -24.57 -0.24 -9.21
N CYS A 117 -23.80 -0.80 -10.15
CA CYS A 117 -22.35 -0.86 -10.12
C CYS A 117 -21.80 -0.51 -11.51
N ARG A 118 -20.86 0.43 -11.56
CA ARG A 118 -20.27 0.88 -12.82
C ARG A 118 -18.79 1.14 -12.70
N ILE A 119 -18.10 1.17 -13.82
CA ILE A 119 -16.71 1.62 -13.92
C ILE A 119 -16.61 2.79 -14.90
N SER A 120 -15.94 3.86 -14.48
CA SER A 120 -15.81 5.11 -15.23
C SER A 120 -14.41 5.68 -15.12
N LEU A 121 -14.03 6.50 -16.10
CA LEU A 121 -12.76 7.22 -16.10
C LEU A 121 -12.92 8.56 -15.39
N ASP A 122 -12.12 8.82 -14.36
CA ASP A 122 -12.11 10.10 -13.65
C ASP A 122 -11.06 11.04 -14.23
N SER A 123 -11.50 12.13 -14.85
CA SER A 123 -10.63 13.18 -15.40
C SER A 123 -9.92 14.00 -14.32
N ASP A 124 -10.53 14.16 -13.15
CA ASP A 124 -10.00 14.97 -12.05
C ASP A 124 -8.93 14.20 -11.27
N SER A 125 -9.07 12.87 -11.20
CA SER A 125 -8.10 11.96 -10.55
C SER A 125 -6.99 11.45 -11.50
N LYS A 126 -6.49 12.32 -12.39
CA LYS A 126 -5.39 12.00 -13.33
C LYS A 126 -5.67 10.79 -14.23
N LEU A 127 -6.90 10.66 -14.75
CA LEU A 127 -7.31 9.57 -15.64
C LEU A 127 -7.24 8.19 -14.97
N CYS A 128 -7.67 8.13 -13.72
CA CYS A 128 -7.81 6.88 -12.99
C CYS A 128 -9.20 6.29 -13.22
N TRP A 129 -9.26 5.00 -13.54
CA TRP A 129 -10.52 4.26 -13.59
C TRP A 129 -11.01 3.96 -12.20
N THR A 130 -12.30 4.18 -12.00
CA THR A 130 -12.97 4.06 -10.70
C THR A 130 -14.15 3.14 -10.84
N ILE A 131 -14.27 2.17 -9.93
CA ILE A 131 -15.51 1.43 -9.75
C ILE A 131 -16.37 2.19 -8.74
N GLU A 132 -17.63 2.40 -9.09
CA GLU A 132 -18.59 3.09 -8.27
C GLU A 132 -19.79 2.17 -8.01
N TRP A 133 -20.26 2.16 -6.77
CA TRP A 133 -21.49 1.49 -6.39
C TRP A 133 -22.51 2.49 -5.89
N GLU A 134 -23.75 2.29 -6.30
CA GLU A 134 -24.90 3.02 -5.80
C GLU A 134 -25.27 2.51 -4.40
N VAL A 135 -25.30 3.41 -3.42
CA VAL A 135 -25.71 3.11 -2.05
C VAL A 135 -26.82 4.08 -1.69
N SER A 136 -27.92 3.55 -1.16
CA SER A 136 -29.06 4.37 -0.73
C SER A 136 -29.43 4.10 0.72
N VAL A 137 -30.01 5.11 1.35
CA VAL A 137 -30.54 5.08 2.71
C VAL A 137 -31.85 5.85 2.75
N ASP A 138 -32.81 5.39 3.54
CA ASP A 138 -34.08 6.07 3.75
C ASP A 138 -34.03 6.91 5.04
N TYR A 139 -34.12 8.23 4.88
CA TYR A 139 -34.23 9.19 5.97
C TYR A 139 -35.68 9.63 6.14
N GLN A 140 -36.42 8.96 7.03
CA GLN A 140 -37.79 9.36 7.40
C GLN A 140 -38.72 9.55 6.19
N GLY A 141 -38.58 8.73 5.15
CA GLY A 141 -39.32 8.81 3.89
C GLY A 141 -38.62 9.58 2.77
N PHE A 142 -37.39 10.07 3.00
CA PHE A 142 -36.53 10.65 1.97
C PHE A 142 -35.38 9.70 1.63
N GLN A 143 -35.41 9.14 0.43
CA GLN A 143 -34.33 8.28 -0.05
C GLN A 143 -33.14 9.15 -0.50
N ALA A 144 -32.02 9.03 0.21
CA ALA A 144 -30.75 9.61 -0.19
C ALA A 144 -29.91 8.55 -0.89
N THR A 145 -29.40 8.85 -2.09
CA THR A 145 -28.58 7.94 -2.88
C THR A 145 -27.24 8.58 -3.22
N THR A 146 -26.15 7.81 -3.11
CA THR A 146 -24.80 8.27 -3.42
C THR A 146 -24.01 7.19 -4.15
N TRP A 147 -23.06 7.62 -4.97
CA TRP A 147 -22.06 6.74 -5.55
C TRP A 147 -20.84 6.68 -4.64
N VAL A 148 -20.39 5.45 -4.37
CA VAL A 148 -19.23 5.15 -3.54
C VAL A 148 -18.08 4.75 -4.47
N PRO A 149 -17.05 5.60 -4.68
CA PRO A 149 -15.98 5.34 -5.62
C PRO A 149 -14.78 4.61 -4.99
N VAL A 150 -14.21 3.66 -5.73
CA VAL A 150 -12.89 3.06 -5.47
C VAL A 150 -12.04 3.08 -6.74
N ASN A 151 -10.87 3.69 -6.67
CA ASN A 151 -9.91 3.77 -7.76
C ASN A 151 -9.24 2.42 -7.98
N VAL A 152 -9.28 1.91 -9.20
CA VAL A 152 -8.88 0.53 -9.50
C VAL A 152 -7.74 0.39 -10.48
N HIS A 153 -7.64 1.27 -11.48
CA HIS A 153 -6.65 1.12 -12.55
C HIS A 153 -6.21 2.47 -13.08
N ARG A 154 -4.92 2.60 -13.31
CA ARG A 154 -4.34 3.76 -14.00
C ARG A 154 -3.28 3.26 -14.95
N LYS A 155 -3.28 3.74 -16.20
CA LYS A 155 -2.38 3.29 -17.27
C LYS A 155 -0.90 3.22 -16.84
N GLU A 156 -0.43 4.22 -16.10
CA GLU A 156 0.98 4.26 -15.66
C GLU A 156 1.32 3.29 -14.51
N TRP A 157 0.32 2.88 -13.73
CA TRP A 157 0.50 2.09 -12.50
C TRP A 157 -0.03 0.66 -12.59
N GLY A 158 -0.91 0.38 -13.55
CA GLY A 158 -1.76 -0.80 -13.54
C GLY A 158 -2.78 -0.74 -12.39
N GLU A 159 -2.91 -1.86 -11.67
CA GLU A 159 -3.79 -1.99 -10.50
C GLU A 159 -3.43 -0.97 -9.40
N VAL A 160 -4.40 -0.11 -9.05
CA VAL A 160 -4.27 0.90 -7.99
C VAL A 160 -4.62 0.31 -6.65
N THR A 161 -5.89 -0.09 -6.49
CA THR A 161 -6.42 -0.80 -5.33
C THR A 161 -6.39 -2.29 -5.63
N PRO A 162 -5.81 -3.13 -4.76
CA PRO A 162 -5.76 -4.58 -4.98
C PRO A 162 -7.14 -5.20 -5.19
N SER A 163 -7.25 -6.12 -6.15
CA SER A 163 -8.50 -6.78 -6.53
C SER A 163 -9.28 -7.35 -5.34
N TYR A 164 -8.59 -7.98 -4.38
CA TYR A 164 -9.25 -8.56 -3.21
C TYR A 164 -9.86 -7.51 -2.27
N ILE A 165 -9.32 -6.29 -2.25
CA ILE A 165 -9.89 -5.16 -1.49
C ILE A 165 -11.17 -4.68 -2.19
N VAL A 166 -11.14 -4.56 -3.52
CA VAL A 166 -12.30 -4.22 -4.33
C VAL A 166 -13.43 -5.23 -4.10
N GLU A 167 -13.11 -6.53 -4.04
CA GLU A 167 -14.08 -7.59 -3.73
C GLU A 167 -14.66 -7.49 -2.31
N TYR A 168 -13.84 -7.10 -1.32
CA TYR A 168 -14.35 -6.85 0.04
C TYR A 168 -15.32 -5.67 0.07
N VAL A 169 -15.01 -4.57 -0.62
CA VAL A 169 -15.90 -3.42 -0.73
C VAL A 169 -17.20 -3.81 -1.43
N ASN A 170 -17.10 -4.49 -2.58
CA ASN A 170 -18.27 -4.96 -3.32
C ASN A 170 -19.17 -5.84 -2.44
N SER A 171 -18.59 -6.86 -1.81
CA SER A 171 -19.33 -7.79 -0.95
C SER A 171 -19.95 -7.08 0.25
N ALA A 172 -19.27 -6.08 0.80
CA ALA A 172 -19.81 -5.28 1.89
C ALA A 172 -21.04 -4.46 1.45
N ILE A 173 -20.99 -3.87 0.25
CA ILE A 173 -22.10 -3.08 -0.29
C ILE A 173 -23.31 -3.97 -0.60
N GLU A 174 -23.09 -5.16 -1.17
CA GLU A 174 -24.15 -6.15 -1.36
C GLU A 174 -24.80 -6.60 -0.04
N LEU A 175 -23.98 -6.85 0.99
CA LEU A 175 -24.49 -7.17 2.33
C LEU A 175 -25.24 -6.00 2.96
N TYR A 176 -24.79 -4.76 2.74
CA TYR A 176 -25.49 -3.57 3.19
C TYR A 176 -26.88 -3.45 2.55
N ARG A 177 -26.98 -3.66 1.22
CA ARG A 177 -28.26 -3.67 0.49
C ARG A 177 -29.24 -4.74 0.99
N GLN A 178 -28.72 -5.82 1.59
CA GLN A 178 -29.50 -6.88 2.23
C GLN A 178 -29.78 -6.63 3.73
N HIS A 179 -29.45 -5.43 4.25
CA HIS A 179 -29.55 -5.07 5.67
C HIS A 179 -28.70 -5.94 6.62
N LEU A 180 -27.65 -6.60 6.10
CA LEU A 180 -26.68 -7.39 6.87
C LEU A 180 -25.51 -6.52 7.35
N TYR A 181 -25.82 -5.46 8.10
CA TYR A 181 -24.91 -4.38 8.44
C TYR A 181 -23.65 -4.80 9.19
N GLY A 182 -23.76 -5.72 10.17
CA GLY A 182 -22.60 -6.22 10.90
C GLY A 182 -21.56 -6.84 9.97
N SER A 183 -22.01 -7.68 9.04
CA SER A 183 -21.14 -8.34 8.06
C SER A 183 -20.56 -7.34 7.06
N ALA A 184 -21.37 -6.39 6.59
CA ALA A 184 -20.90 -5.31 5.71
C ALA A 184 -19.77 -4.49 6.35
N LEU A 185 -19.99 -4.01 7.59
CA LEU A 185 -19.01 -3.22 8.32
C LEU A 185 -17.75 -4.02 8.70
N ALA A 186 -17.90 -5.32 8.98
CA ALA A 186 -16.75 -6.20 9.21
C ALA A 186 -15.84 -6.27 7.97
N LEU A 187 -16.40 -6.48 6.78
CA LEU A 187 -15.62 -6.49 5.53
C LEU A 187 -14.96 -5.14 5.23
N LEU A 188 -15.69 -4.04 5.45
CA LEU A 188 -15.11 -2.69 5.29
C LEU A 188 -13.98 -2.42 6.28
N SER A 189 -14.09 -2.88 7.53
CA SER A 189 -13.02 -2.74 8.52
C SER A 189 -11.75 -3.50 8.11
N ILE A 190 -11.90 -4.67 7.47
CA ILE A 190 -10.79 -5.47 6.94
C ILE A 190 -10.12 -4.74 5.78
N ALA A 191 -10.91 -4.25 4.82
CA ALA A 191 -10.42 -3.48 3.68
C ALA A 191 -9.66 -2.22 4.13
N PHE A 192 -10.20 -1.52 5.13
CA PHE A 192 -9.59 -0.31 5.67
C PHE A 192 -8.30 -0.57 6.43
N GLU A 193 -8.27 -1.62 7.27
CA GLU A 193 -7.04 -2.05 7.92
C GLU A 193 -5.98 -2.36 6.88
N ALA A 194 -6.28 -3.19 5.88
CA ALA A 194 -5.33 -3.54 4.84
C ALA A 194 -4.79 -2.30 4.10
N ALA A 195 -5.64 -1.34 3.74
CA ALA A 195 -5.20 -0.10 3.09
C ALA A 195 -4.26 0.73 3.97
N LEU A 196 -4.58 0.89 5.27
CA LEU A 196 -3.68 1.55 6.23
C LEU A 196 -2.37 0.79 6.37
N ARG A 197 -2.43 -0.55 6.37
CA ARG A 197 -1.24 -1.39 6.46
C ARG A 197 -0.30 -1.23 5.30
N ASP A 198 -0.84 -1.35 4.10
CA ASP A 198 -0.08 -1.23 2.87
C ASP A 198 0.53 0.18 2.75
N TYR A 199 -0.26 1.23 3.03
CA TYR A 199 0.26 2.59 3.00
C TYR A 199 1.41 2.78 4.00
N LEU A 200 1.21 2.43 5.28
CA LEU A 200 2.23 2.66 6.32
C LEU A 200 3.49 1.80 6.08
N PHE A 201 3.33 0.59 5.54
CA PHE A 201 4.47 -0.26 5.18
C PHE A 201 5.21 0.29 3.96
N ILE A 202 4.52 0.50 2.84
CA ILE A 202 5.13 0.82 1.54
C ILE A 202 5.62 2.27 1.52
N ALA A 203 4.79 3.22 1.96
CA ALA A 203 5.10 4.64 1.82
C ALA A 203 5.94 5.18 3.00
N ARG A 204 5.77 4.61 4.20
CA ARG A 204 6.36 5.14 5.44
C ARG A 204 7.36 4.20 6.14
N GLY A 205 7.54 2.97 5.65
CA GLY A 205 8.55 2.04 6.15
C GLY A 205 8.24 1.45 7.54
N TYR A 206 6.98 1.43 7.95
CA TYR A 206 6.57 0.74 9.19
C TYR A 206 6.62 -0.78 8.99
N SER A 207 6.85 -1.54 10.07
CA SER A 207 6.87 -3.00 10.09
C SER A 207 5.66 -3.57 10.83
N TYR A 208 5.14 -4.69 10.32
CA TYR A 208 4.04 -5.45 10.94
C TYR A 208 4.53 -6.72 11.65
N GLN A 209 5.85 -6.87 11.82
CA GLN A 209 6.40 -8.04 12.49
C GLN A 209 5.91 -8.11 13.94
N PRO A 210 5.18 -9.18 14.32
CA PRO A 210 4.80 -9.39 15.71
C PRO A 210 6.07 -9.48 16.55
N ARG A 211 6.14 -8.68 17.63
CA ARG A 211 7.26 -8.63 18.61
C ARG A 211 8.53 -7.91 18.17
N ALA A 212 8.57 -7.25 17.02
CA ALA A 212 9.69 -6.38 16.71
C ALA A 212 9.75 -5.20 17.71
N SER A 213 10.95 -4.89 18.21
CA SER A 213 11.14 -3.78 19.15
C SER A 213 11.11 -2.46 18.40
N ASN A 214 10.40 -1.48 18.94
CA ASN A 214 10.45 -0.09 18.46
C ASN A 214 11.66 0.69 18.98
N ARG A 215 12.49 0.05 19.80
CA ARG A 215 13.74 0.58 20.34
C ARG A 215 14.90 -0.27 19.88
N ASP A 216 16.05 0.36 19.71
CA ASP A 216 17.31 -0.30 19.45
C ASP A 216 17.59 -1.35 20.53
N VAL A 217 18.00 -2.54 20.09
CA VAL A 217 18.56 -3.57 20.95
C VAL A 217 20.08 -3.45 20.81
N PHE A 218 20.71 -3.07 21.91
CA PHE A 218 22.16 -2.93 21.99
C PHE A 218 22.82 -4.29 22.18
N ALA A 219 24.04 -4.42 21.66
CA ALA A 219 24.84 -5.63 21.78
C ALA A 219 25.09 -5.99 23.25
N TYR A 220 25.31 -7.27 23.52
CA TYR A 220 25.66 -7.72 24.87
C TYR A 220 26.99 -7.13 25.33
N THR A 221 27.05 -6.85 26.63
CA THR A 221 28.26 -6.47 27.34
C THR A 221 28.62 -7.59 28.31
N ASP A 222 29.86 -8.05 28.27
CA ASP A 222 30.37 -9.01 29.24
C ASP A 222 30.57 -8.38 30.62
N ALA A 223 30.31 -9.15 31.67
CA ALA A 223 30.56 -8.76 33.05
C ALA A 223 30.99 -9.98 33.88
N GLU A 224 31.98 -9.79 34.74
CA GLU A 224 32.47 -10.78 35.69
C GLU A 224 31.88 -10.48 37.07
N ILE A 225 31.33 -11.50 37.74
CA ILE A 225 30.77 -11.38 39.08
C ILE A 225 31.64 -12.17 40.05
N ASN A 226 32.30 -11.48 40.98
CA ASN A 226 33.04 -12.10 42.06
C ASN A 226 32.21 -12.06 43.35
N CYS A 227 32.10 -13.20 44.03
CA CYS A 227 31.42 -13.30 45.31
C CYS A 227 32.45 -13.25 46.43
N ASP A 228 32.39 -12.21 47.27
CA ASP A 228 33.11 -12.19 48.54
C ASP A 228 32.22 -12.81 49.61
N ILE A 229 32.40 -14.11 49.83
CA ILE A 229 31.62 -14.89 50.80
C ILE A 229 31.89 -14.42 52.22
N VAL A 230 33.09 -13.90 52.51
CA VAL A 230 33.52 -13.50 53.85
C VAL A 230 32.82 -12.21 54.27
N ASN A 231 32.72 -11.25 53.35
CA ASN A 231 32.10 -9.96 53.62
C ASN A 231 30.65 -9.85 53.13
N GLY A 232 30.10 -10.91 52.54
CA GLY A 232 28.70 -11.00 52.16
C GLY A 232 28.28 -10.09 51.00
N TYR A 233 29.21 -9.69 50.12
CA TYR A 233 28.91 -8.83 48.97
C TYR A 233 29.37 -9.45 47.64
N TYR A 234 28.70 -9.03 46.56
CA TYR A 234 29.11 -9.33 45.20
C TYR A 234 29.78 -8.10 44.59
N THR A 235 30.84 -8.32 43.81
CA THR A 235 31.44 -7.27 42.97
C THR A 235 31.26 -7.62 41.52
N VAL A 236 30.85 -6.62 40.72
CA VAL A 236 30.70 -6.75 39.27
C VAL A 236 31.84 -5.97 38.61
N ARG A 237 32.56 -6.60 37.69
CA ARG A 237 33.62 -5.99 36.88
C ARG A 237 33.29 -6.11 35.41
N PHE A 238 33.54 -5.07 34.64
CA PHE A 238 33.38 -5.06 33.19
C PHE A 238 34.76 -5.15 32.55
N PRO A 239 35.07 -6.19 31.76
CA PRO A 239 36.38 -6.38 31.15
C PRO A 239 36.65 -5.39 30.01
N ASN A 240 35.58 -4.93 29.34
CA ASN A 240 35.66 -3.93 28.28
C ASN A 240 35.47 -2.52 28.86
N SER A 241 36.12 -1.52 28.25
CA SER A 241 35.87 -0.11 28.58
C SER A 241 34.49 0.31 28.10
N MET A 242 33.68 0.85 29.01
CA MET A 242 32.33 1.33 28.71
C MET A 242 32.38 2.74 28.10
N PRO A 243 31.38 3.12 27.28
CA PRO A 243 31.36 4.41 26.59
C PRO A 243 31.21 5.61 27.53
N ARG A 244 30.75 5.40 28.77
CA ARG A 244 30.78 6.39 29.86
C ARG A 244 31.60 5.86 31.03
N THR A 245 32.21 6.76 31.78
CA THR A 245 32.98 6.47 32.99
C THR A 245 32.13 6.62 34.23
N ILE A 246 32.60 6.12 35.38
CA ILE A 246 31.92 6.30 36.67
C ILE A 246 31.79 7.78 37.06
N TYR A 247 32.63 8.66 36.50
CA TYR A 247 32.59 10.10 36.77
C TYR A 247 31.47 10.83 36.02
N ASP A 248 30.85 10.18 35.03
CA ASP A 248 29.72 10.72 34.27
C ASP A 248 28.36 10.47 34.96
N PHE A 249 28.39 9.90 36.18
CA PHE A 249 27.20 9.73 37.03
C PHE A 249 26.91 11.01 37.81
N ASP A 250 26.09 11.90 37.27
CA ASP A 250 25.67 13.15 37.93
C ASP A 250 24.99 12.95 39.32
N LEU A 251 24.55 11.72 39.63
CA LEU A 251 23.80 11.37 40.85
C LEU A 251 24.60 10.59 41.91
N ALA A 252 25.83 10.16 41.63
CA ALA A 252 26.59 9.30 42.53
C ALA A 252 27.68 10.08 43.28
N GLN A 253 27.36 10.61 44.47
CA GLN A 253 28.42 11.02 45.41
C GLN A 253 29.13 9.78 45.95
N ALA A 254 30.45 9.84 46.07
CA ALA A 254 31.25 8.75 46.61
C ALA A 254 30.69 8.27 47.97
N GLY A 255 30.38 6.97 48.06
CA GLY A 255 29.88 6.34 49.29
C GLY A 255 28.35 6.28 49.45
N GLN A 256 27.56 6.86 48.55
CA GLN A 256 26.10 6.72 48.60
C GLN A 256 25.60 5.45 47.88
N SER A 257 24.75 4.69 48.55
CA SER A 257 24.09 3.51 47.95
C SER A 257 22.92 3.92 47.06
N MET A 258 22.93 3.51 45.79
CA MET A 258 21.82 3.73 44.86
C MET A 258 20.84 2.57 44.94
N ARG A 259 19.55 2.87 45.14
CA ARG A 259 18.50 1.86 45.07
C ARG A 259 18.14 1.56 43.62
N VAL A 260 18.26 0.30 43.23
CA VAL A 260 17.86 -0.19 41.90
C VAL A 260 16.75 -1.23 42.03
N GLN A 261 15.89 -1.33 41.03
CA GLN A 261 14.92 -2.41 40.95
C GLN A 261 15.36 -3.41 39.89
N ILE A 262 15.38 -4.69 40.23
CA ILE A 262 15.78 -5.77 39.34
C ILE A 262 14.63 -6.75 39.20
N ARG A 263 14.24 -7.06 37.97
CA ARG A 263 13.23 -8.07 37.65
C ARG A 263 13.81 -9.16 36.77
N ARG A 264 13.46 -10.42 37.09
CA ARG A 264 13.73 -11.57 36.22
C ARG A 264 12.65 -11.68 35.15
N LYS A 265 13.04 -11.90 33.89
CA LYS A 265 12.14 -12.16 32.78
C LYS A 265 12.67 -13.34 31.96
N TYR A 266 11.88 -14.39 31.82
CA TYR A 266 12.20 -15.46 30.87
C TYR A 266 11.78 -15.05 29.46
N ASN A 267 12.62 -15.35 28.48
CA ASN A 267 12.23 -15.26 27.08
C ASN A 267 11.10 -16.26 26.77
N THR A 268 10.37 -16.05 25.67
CA THR A 268 9.18 -16.81 25.28
C THR A 268 9.45 -18.31 25.14
N ASP A 269 10.69 -18.69 24.79
CA ASP A 269 11.11 -20.08 24.62
C ASP A 269 11.66 -20.71 25.91
N GLY A 270 11.63 -20.00 27.05
CA GLY A 270 12.07 -20.47 28.36
C GLY A 270 13.58 -20.67 28.54
N ARG A 271 14.36 -20.61 27.46
CA ARG A 271 15.81 -20.93 27.45
C ARG A 271 16.73 -19.77 27.84
N ARG A 272 16.20 -18.55 27.95
CA ARG A 272 16.97 -17.34 28.25
C ARG A 272 16.33 -16.61 29.42
N LEU A 273 17.15 -16.25 30.41
CA LEU A 273 16.77 -15.44 31.56
C LEU A 273 17.39 -14.05 31.38
N ASP A 274 16.53 -13.04 31.25
CA ASP A 274 16.93 -11.63 31.23
C ASP A 274 16.76 -11.02 32.62
N LEU A 275 17.77 -10.28 33.08
CA LEU A 275 17.68 -9.41 34.24
C LEU A 275 17.38 -7.99 33.76
N MET A 276 16.17 -7.52 34.02
CA MET A 276 15.76 -6.16 33.72
C MET A 276 16.11 -5.25 34.90
N LEU A 277 17.03 -4.32 34.67
CA LEU A 277 17.45 -3.31 35.63
C LEU A 277 16.68 -2.00 35.37
N LEU A 278 15.92 -1.53 36.35
CA LEU A 278 15.34 -0.19 36.33
C LEU A 278 16.25 0.75 37.12
N ALA A 279 17.25 1.31 36.43
CA ALA A 279 18.19 2.29 36.97
C ALA A 279 18.74 3.16 35.82
N PRO A 280 18.05 4.26 35.45
CA PRO A 280 18.43 5.08 34.30
C PRO A 280 19.88 5.56 34.32
N ALA A 281 20.42 5.84 35.52
CA ALA A 281 21.80 6.26 35.70
C ALA A 281 22.83 5.17 35.34
N LEU A 282 22.51 3.89 35.53
CA LEU A 282 23.45 2.77 35.28
C LEU A 282 23.39 2.25 33.84
N LEU A 283 22.37 2.65 33.06
CA LEU A 283 22.12 2.11 31.72
C LEU A 283 23.34 2.30 30.81
N ASP A 284 23.87 3.52 30.73
CA ASP A 284 24.96 3.87 29.81
C ASP A 284 26.34 3.36 30.28
N TYR A 285 26.44 2.91 31.54
CA TYR A 285 27.66 2.33 32.10
C TYR A 285 27.67 0.80 32.05
N TRP A 286 26.52 0.14 32.13
CA TRP A 286 26.43 -1.34 32.13
C TRP A 286 26.03 -1.92 30.77
N SER A 287 25.83 -1.09 29.75
CA SER A 287 25.42 -1.52 28.41
C SER A 287 26.31 -0.94 27.31
N SER A 288 26.33 -1.63 26.16
CA SER A 288 27.03 -1.20 24.95
C SER A 288 26.28 -0.07 24.25
N ASN A 289 27.01 0.83 23.58
CA ASN A 289 26.42 1.79 22.64
C ASN A 289 26.32 1.24 21.20
N VAL A 290 26.82 0.02 20.96
CA VAL A 290 26.72 -0.65 19.67
C VAL A 290 25.33 -1.24 19.52
N VAL A 291 24.58 -0.76 18.54
CA VAL A 291 23.27 -1.30 18.18
C VAL A 291 23.47 -2.62 17.44
N ASP A 292 22.94 -3.71 17.98
CA ASP A 292 22.97 -5.05 17.36
C ASP A 292 21.75 -5.23 16.44
N LEU A 293 20.57 -4.81 16.92
CA LEU A 293 19.35 -4.77 16.11
C LEU A 293 18.71 -3.38 16.21
N PRO A 294 18.64 -2.61 15.12
CA PRO A 294 17.97 -1.32 15.13
C PRO A 294 16.47 -1.48 15.39
N GLY A 295 15.91 -0.56 16.15
CA GLY A 295 14.48 -0.48 16.39
C GLY A 295 13.73 -0.26 15.08
N THR A 296 12.64 -1.00 14.88
CA THR A 296 11.77 -0.81 13.72
C THR A 296 10.48 -0.14 14.14
N ARG A 297 9.95 0.77 13.32
CA ARG A 297 8.66 1.40 13.61
C ARG A 297 7.56 0.36 13.44
N THR A 298 7.09 -0.23 14.52
CA THR A 298 6.12 -1.33 14.47
C THR A 298 4.67 -0.86 14.60
N ILE A 299 3.76 -1.61 13.98
CA ILE A 299 2.32 -1.41 14.11
C ILE A 299 1.67 -2.68 14.65
N SER A 300 0.99 -2.57 15.80
CA SER A 300 0.47 -3.71 16.56
C SER A 300 -0.96 -4.12 16.21
N GLY A 301 -1.71 -3.33 15.43
CA GLY A 301 -3.11 -3.59 15.07
C GLY A 301 -3.81 -2.38 14.45
N LEU A 302 -5.12 -2.50 14.17
CA LEU A 302 -5.92 -1.44 13.53
C LEU A 302 -5.95 -0.14 14.35
N GLY A 303 -6.18 -0.20 15.67
CA GLY A 303 -6.17 0.99 16.52
C GLY A 303 -4.82 1.73 16.49
N ALA A 304 -3.70 1.00 16.52
CA ALA A 304 -2.37 1.60 16.38
C ALA A 304 -2.13 2.18 14.97
N ALA A 305 -2.62 1.50 13.92
CA ALA A 305 -2.53 1.99 12.55
C ALA A 305 -3.33 3.29 12.38
N LEU A 306 -4.52 3.38 12.98
CA LEU A 306 -5.37 4.58 12.97
C LEU A 306 -4.73 5.73 13.72
N ASP A 307 -4.20 5.50 14.93
CA ASP A 307 -3.47 6.52 15.69
C ASP A 307 -2.29 7.08 14.88
N ILE A 308 -1.47 6.21 14.29
CA ILE A 308 -0.34 6.63 13.47
C ILE A 308 -0.84 7.42 12.26
N ALA A 309 -1.85 6.91 11.55
CA ALA A 309 -2.37 7.53 10.35
C ALA A 309 -2.97 8.92 10.60
N ARG A 310 -3.70 9.11 11.71
CA ARG A 310 -4.32 10.39 12.05
C ARG A 310 -3.37 11.34 12.75
N ASN A 311 -2.72 10.88 13.81
CA ASN A 311 -2.06 11.77 14.76
C ASN A 311 -0.58 11.99 14.44
N ARG A 312 0.08 11.02 13.80
CA ARG A 312 1.53 11.11 13.49
C ARG A 312 1.80 11.48 12.05
N GLU A 313 1.28 10.70 11.11
CA GLU A 313 1.54 10.90 9.68
C GLU A 313 0.52 11.85 9.03
N LYS A 314 -0.62 12.13 9.70
CA LYS A 314 -1.71 13.02 9.23
C LYS A 314 -2.24 12.68 7.83
N ILE A 315 -2.23 11.40 7.49
CA ILE A 315 -2.68 10.87 6.19
C ILE A 315 -4.20 10.70 6.14
N LEU A 316 -4.84 10.56 7.30
CA LEU A 316 -6.29 10.46 7.43
C LEU A 316 -6.82 11.67 8.21
N THR A 317 -7.71 12.43 7.60
CA THR A 317 -8.26 13.67 8.18
C THR A 317 -9.70 13.49 8.64
N PRO A 318 -10.25 14.40 9.48
CA PRO A 318 -11.67 14.37 9.84
C PRO A 318 -12.64 14.49 8.65
N GLN A 319 -12.18 15.07 7.54
CA GLN A 319 -12.97 15.18 6.30
C GLN A 319 -13.07 13.84 5.56
N ASP A 320 -12.06 12.97 5.72
CA ASP A 320 -12.04 11.64 5.09
C ASP A 320 -12.90 10.66 5.87
N LEU A 321 -12.76 10.69 7.19
CA LEU A 321 -13.50 9.88 8.13
C LEU A 321 -13.61 10.63 9.44
N SER A 322 -14.84 10.84 9.92
CA SER A 322 -15.10 11.53 11.19
C SER A 322 -14.37 10.87 12.35
N LEU A 323 -13.87 11.67 13.29
CA LEU A 323 -13.20 11.20 14.50
C LEU A 323 -14.12 10.35 15.38
N LEU A 324 -15.44 10.52 15.26
CA LEU A 324 -16.44 9.78 16.03
C LEU A 324 -16.45 8.28 15.71
N PHE A 325 -15.92 7.89 14.54
CA PHE A 325 -15.98 6.53 14.03
C PHE A 325 -14.75 5.68 14.34
N ASP A 326 -13.65 6.26 14.85
CA ASP A 326 -12.43 5.50 15.12
C ASP A 326 -12.67 4.38 16.14
N ASN A 327 -13.29 4.71 17.26
CA ASN A 327 -13.65 3.76 18.30
C ASN A 327 -14.65 2.72 17.81
N VAL A 328 -15.54 3.10 16.88
CA VAL A 328 -16.54 2.19 16.31
C VAL A 328 -15.85 1.17 15.40
N ILE A 329 -14.96 1.62 14.52
CA ILE A 329 -14.20 0.75 13.59
C ILE A 329 -13.29 -0.20 14.36
N GLU A 330 -12.59 0.30 15.39
CA GLU A 330 -11.78 -0.55 16.26
C GLU A 330 -12.65 -1.60 16.97
N SER A 331 -13.82 -1.20 17.45
CA SER A 331 -14.78 -2.13 18.07
C SER A 331 -15.30 -3.16 17.08
N ILE A 332 -15.72 -2.76 15.86
CA ILE A 332 -16.14 -3.69 14.79
C ILE A 332 -15.05 -4.75 14.55
N ARG A 333 -13.79 -4.32 14.43
CA ARG A 333 -12.69 -5.23 14.14
C ARG A 333 -12.46 -6.22 15.28
N ASN A 334 -12.40 -5.73 16.51
CA ASN A 334 -12.16 -6.55 17.70
C ASN A 334 -13.34 -7.47 18.02
N ASN A 335 -14.56 -7.03 17.73
CA ASN A 335 -15.78 -7.68 18.22
C ASN A 335 -16.41 -8.59 17.16
N LEU A 336 -16.56 -8.11 15.93
CA LEU A 336 -17.20 -8.89 14.86
C LEU A 336 -16.23 -9.83 14.16
N VAL A 337 -14.94 -9.49 14.09
CA VAL A 337 -13.98 -10.36 13.39
C VAL A 337 -13.22 -11.29 14.34
N HIS A 338 -12.95 -10.85 15.57
CA HIS A 338 -12.26 -11.68 16.56
C HIS A 338 -13.20 -12.32 17.61
N SER A 339 -14.52 -12.13 17.49
CA SER A 339 -15.56 -12.82 18.28
C SER A 339 -15.32 -12.77 19.79
N SER A 340 -15.10 -11.59 20.35
CA SER A 340 -14.93 -11.38 21.80
C SER A 340 -16.30 -11.41 22.52
N GLU A 341 -16.45 -12.19 23.58
CA GLU A 341 -17.74 -12.42 24.29
C GLU A 341 -18.39 -11.15 24.91
N GLY A 342 -17.68 -10.02 24.98
CA GLY A 342 -18.19 -8.72 25.46
C GLY A 342 -18.63 -7.73 24.38
N ALA A 343 -18.74 -8.20 23.13
CA ALA A 343 -18.75 -7.41 21.89
C ALA A 343 -19.91 -6.41 21.70
N ILE A 344 -21.15 -6.84 21.90
CA ILE A 344 -22.34 -6.07 21.53
C ILE A 344 -22.65 -4.94 22.53
N THR A 345 -22.21 -5.10 23.78
CA THR A 345 -22.47 -4.14 24.85
C THR A 345 -21.44 -3.01 24.92
N THR A 346 -20.47 -2.97 23.99
CA THR A 346 -19.49 -1.89 23.93
C THR A 346 -20.23 -0.56 23.76
N GLN A 347 -19.98 0.38 24.66
CA GLN A 347 -20.67 1.66 24.72
C GLN A 347 -19.96 2.69 23.86
N PHE A 348 -20.74 3.55 23.20
CA PHE A 348 -20.27 4.69 22.42
C PHE A 348 -20.87 5.98 22.99
N PRO A 349 -20.25 6.56 24.03
CA PRO A 349 -20.78 7.74 24.71
C PRO A 349 -21.05 8.92 23.78
N GLN A 350 -20.30 9.03 22.69
CA GLN A 350 -20.43 10.08 21.68
C GLN A 350 -21.77 10.06 20.92
N PHE A 351 -22.57 8.99 21.03
CA PHE A 351 -23.88 8.85 20.38
C PHE A 351 -25.04 8.75 21.38
N ASN A 352 -24.81 8.99 22.68
CA ASN A 352 -25.82 8.81 23.73
C ASN A 352 -27.13 9.60 23.49
N ASP A 353 -27.06 10.75 22.82
CA ASP A 353 -28.25 11.57 22.56
C ASP A 353 -29.24 10.92 21.58
N ARG A 354 -28.82 9.90 20.81
CA ARG A 354 -29.70 9.17 19.88
C ARG A 354 -30.65 8.19 20.58
N VAL A 355 -30.33 7.75 21.80
CA VAL A 355 -31.17 6.83 22.58
C VAL A 355 -31.46 7.44 23.95
N ARG A 356 -32.70 7.90 24.17
CA ARG A 356 -33.10 8.50 25.45
C ARG A 356 -33.19 7.42 26.54
N GLY A 357 -32.45 7.60 27.63
CA GLY A 357 -32.61 6.83 28.87
C GLY A 357 -31.70 5.61 29.04
N ARG A 358 -30.76 5.34 28.13
CA ARG A 358 -29.67 4.37 28.32
C ARG A 358 -28.44 4.70 27.48
N PRO A 359 -27.24 4.19 27.81
CA PRO A 359 -26.06 4.36 26.97
C PRO A 359 -26.26 3.76 25.58
N TYR A 360 -25.77 4.46 24.56
CA TYR A 360 -25.76 3.99 23.18
C TYR A 360 -24.66 2.93 23.02
N ASN A 361 -24.98 1.76 22.47
CA ASN A 361 -24.05 0.64 22.36
C ASN A 361 -23.82 0.17 20.91
N PHE A 362 -23.02 -0.87 20.75
CA PHE A 362 -22.73 -1.44 19.44
C PHE A 362 -23.95 -2.05 18.75
N GLU A 363 -24.88 -2.63 19.50
CA GLU A 363 -26.17 -3.10 18.95
C GLU A 363 -26.99 -1.95 18.37
N ASP A 364 -27.06 -0.82 19.09
CA ASP A 364 -27.79 0.37 18.67
C ASP A 364 -27.17 0.92 17.39
N PHE A 365 -25.84 0.96 17.31
CA PHE A 365 -25.10 1.37 16.12
C PHE A 365 -25.47 0.53 14.90
N LEU A 366 -25.48 -0.79 15.05
CA LEU A 366 -25.82 -1.70 13.94
C LEU A 366 -27.27 -1.59 13.49
N LYS A 367 -28.17 -0.99 14.28
CA LYS A 367 -29.57 -0.76 13.91
C LYS A 367 -29.81 0.66 13.37
N ASP A 368 -28.78 1.49 13.36
CA ASP A 368 -28.86 2.89 12.93
C ASP A 368 -28.41 3.02 11.48
N ASP A 369 -29.39 2.91 10.57
CA ASP A 369 -29.17 2.92 9.11
C ASP A 369 -28.35 4.13 8.65
N GLU A 370 -28.52 5.29 9.29
CA GLU A 370 -27.81 6.52 8.94
C GLU A 370 -26.32 6.42 9.25
N LEU A 371 -25.98 5.95 10.46
CA LEU A 371 -24.58 5.82 10.88
C LEU A 371 -23.87 4.69 10.13
N VAL A 372 -24.59 3.60 9.85
CA VAL A 372 -24.07 2.52 9.00
C VAL A 372 -23.83 3.03 7.58
N TYR A 373 -24.79 3.76 7.00
CA TYR A 373 -24.66 4.38 5.68
C TYR A 373 -23.43 5.29 5.60
N ASP A 374 -23.19 6.12 6.63
CA ASP A 374 -22.02 6.99 6.70
C ASP A 374 -20.71 6.20 6.66
N LEU A 375 -20.61 5.07 7.36
CA LEU A 375 -19.42 4.22 7.30
C LEU A 375 -19.28 3.52 5.94
N VAL A 376 -20.37 2.99 5.39
CA VAL A 376 -20.40 2.33 4.07
C VAL A 376 -19.98 3.29 2.96
N LYS A 377 -20.33 4.57 3.08
CA LYS A 377 -19.93 5.62 2.16
C LYS A 377 -18.48 6.07 2.33
N ASN A 378 -18.03 6.28 3.57
CA ASN A 378 -16.76 6.96 3.84
C ASN A 378 -15.55 6.03 3.92
N ILE A 379 -15.73 4.77 4.36
CA ILE A 379 -14.61 3.82 4.43
C ILE A 379 -14.05 3.50 3.04
N PRO A 380 -14.85 3.12 2.01
CA PRO A 380 -14.32 2.85 0.68
C PRO A 380 -13.63 4.06 0.04
N LYS A 381 -14.18 5.27 0.25
CA LYS A 381 -13.54 6.53 -0.18
C LYS A 381 -12.17 6.72 0.48
N SER A 382 -12.07 6.46 1.79
CA SER A 382 -10.81 6.51 2.52
C SER A 382 -9.81 5.46 2.03
N VAL A 383 -10.25 4.22 1.79
CA VAL A 383 -9.45 3.14 1.20
C VAL A 383 -8.89 3.55 -0.15
N SER A 384 -9.76 4.02 -1.05
CA SER A 384 -9.42 4.51 -2.39
C SER A 384 -8.36 5.62 -2.33
N LYS A 385 -8.56 6.60 -1.44
CA LYS A 385 -7.65 7.72 -1.21
C LYS A 385 -6.28 7.25 -0.69
N LEU A 386 -6.25 6.29 0.24
CA LEU A 386 -5.01 5.73 0.78
C LEU A 386 -4.19 5.03 -0.32
N TYR A 387 -4.83 4.18 -1.14
CA TYR A 387 -4.13 3.50 -2.23
C TYR A 387 -3.64 4.47 -3.31
N LEU A 388 -4.44 5.48 -3.69
CA LEU A 388 -3.99 6.54 -4.58
C LEU A 388 -2.75 7.25 -4.03
N ARG A 389 -2.81 7.77 -2.80
CA ARG A 389 -1.68 8.47 -2.17
C ARG A 389 -0.45 7.59 -2.05
N MET A 390 -0.62 6.31 -1.70
CA MET A 390 0.47 5.35 -1.65
C MET A 390 1.17 5.22 -3.00
N ARG A 391 0.40 5.10 -4.09
CA ARG A 391 0.94 4.99 -5.45
C ARG A 391 1.65 6.27 -5.89
N GLU A 392 1.10 7.44 -5.56
CA GLU A 392 1.72 8.74 -5.83
C GLU A 392 3.03 8.94 -5.08
N GLU A 393 3.06 8.62 -3.78
CA GLU A 393 4.29 8.71 -2.98
C GLU A 393 5.36 7.77 -3.51
N ARG A 394 4.97 6.54 -3.88
CA ARG A 394 5.90 5.57 -4.51
C ARG A 394 6.40 6.09 -5.85
N GLU A 395 5.55 6.67 -6.69
CA GLU A 395 5.96 7.28 -7.96
C GLU A 395 6.98 8.40 -7.73
N ASN A 396 6.71 9.31 -6.79
CA ASN A 396 7.61 10.41 -6.45
C ASN A 396 8.97 9.91 -5.94
N GLN A 397 8.98 8.85 -5.13
CA GLN A 397 10.22 8.21 -4.68
C GLN A 397 11.01 7.63 -5.86
N ILE A 398 10.33 6.98 -6.81
CA ILE A 398 10.97 6.42 -8.01
C ILE A 398 11.52 7.53 -8.91
N LEU A 399 10.77 8.61 -9.11
CA LEU A 399 11.24 9.77 -9.88
C LEU A 399 12.48 10.41 -9.25
N ALA A 400 12.53 10.50 -7.91
CA ALA A 400 13.71 10.99 -7.20
C ALA A 400 14.93 10.06 -7.37
N LEU A 401 14.71 8.74 -7.35
CA LEU A 401 15.76 7.76 -7.63
C LEU A 401 16.24 7.82 -9.08
N GLU A 402 15.33 7.97 -10.05
CA GLU A 402 15.68 8.13 -11.46
C GLU A 402 16.50 9.41 -11.69
N ALA A 403 16.14 10.52 -11.04
CA ALA A 403 16.90 11.76 -11.07
C ALA A 403 18.29 11.61 -10.44
N HIS A 404 18.40 10.89 -9.32
CA HIS A 404 19.68 10.58 -8.69
C HIS A 404 20.60 9.74 -9.58
N LEU A 405 20.03 8.78 -10.31
CA LEU A 405 20.76 7.91 -11.23
C LEU A 405 21.13 8.59 -12.56
N GLY A 406 20.52 9.74 -12.88
CA GLY A 406 20.66 10.48 -14.14
C GLY A 406 20.02 9.82 -15.36
N SER A 407 20.08 8.49 -15.44
CA SER A 407 19.24 7.61 -16.25
C SER A 407 19.54 6.15 -15.86
N THR A 408 18.68 5.20 -16.25
CA THR A 408 18.98 3.77 -16.05
C THR A 408 20.29 3.36 -16.74
N THR A 409 20.55 3.87 -17.96
CA THR A 409 21.80 3.62 -18.69
C THR A 409 23.02 4.15 -17.94
N GLN A 410 22.97 5.40 -17.47
CA GLN A 410 24.04 6.00 -16.68
C GLN A 410 24.26 5.24 -15.36
N GLY A 411 23.20 4.77 -14.71
CA GLY A 411 23.31 3.92 -13.52
C GLY A 411 24.11 2.64 -13.77
N TRP A 412 23.86 1.95 -14.89
CA TRP A 412 24.64 0.76 -15.29
C TRP A 412 26.10 1.11 -15.62
N THR A 413 26.35 2.23 -16.31
CA THR A 413 27.72 2.70 -16.58
C THR A 413 28.48 3.01 -15.28
N SER A 414 27.82 3.66 -14.31
CA SER A 414 28.40 3.95 -12.99
C SER A 414 28.77 2.67 -12.23
N ILE A 415 27.94 1.63 -12.33
CA ILE A 415 28.24 0.31 -11.74
C ILE A 415 29.53 -0.28 -12.30
N GLU A 416 29.71 -0.28 -13.63
CA GLU A 416 30.93 -0.79 -14.25
C GLU A 416 32.17 0.00 -13.80
N GLN A 417 32.04 1.32 -13.68
CA GLN A 417 33.10 2.19 -13.16
C GLN A 417 33.43 1.89 -11.69
N TYR A 418 32.43 1.70 -10.84
CA TYR A 418 32.63 1.35 -9.43
C TYR A 418 33.27 -0.03 -9.27
N ILE A 419 32.87 -1.00 -10.08
CA ILE A 419 33.52 -2.32 -10.08
C ILE A 419 34.98 -2.16 -10.54
N ALA A 420 35.26 -1.37 -11.58
CA ALA A 420 36.63 -1.14 -12.05
C ALA A 420 37.55 -0.53 -10.97
N GLN A 421 37.02 0.34 -10.09
CA GLN A 421 37.74 0.97 -8.98
C GLN A 421 38.11 0.00 -7.82
N GLY A 422 37.56 -1.22 -7.82
CA GLY A 422 37.92 -2.27 -6.87
C GLY A 422 37.11 -2.24 -5.56
N SER A 423 37.61 -2.95 -4.54
CA SER A 423 36.82 -3.31 -3.35
C SER A 423 36.27 -2.16 -2.53
N ARG A 424 36.91 -0.98 -2.57
CA ARG A 424 36.45 0.24 -1.88
C ARG A 424 35.13 0.80 -2.43
N SER A 425 34.74 0.39 -3.64
CA SER A 425 33.53 0.89 -4.33
C SER A 425 32.43 -0.18 -4.45
N TYR A 426 32.61 -1.38 -3.86
CA TYR A 426 31.59 -2.44 -3.92
C TYR A 426 30.32 -2.09 -3.16
N GLU A 427 30.41 -1.42 -2.02
CA GLU A 427 29.23 -0.98 -1.29
C GLU A 427 28.37 -0.01 -2.13
N ARG A 428 29.01 0.96 -2.80
CA ARG A 428 28.33 1.86 -3.75
C ARG A 428 27.71 1.10 -4.91
N THR A 429 28.42 0.10 -5.45
CA THR A 429 27.92 -0.77 -6.52
C THR A 429 26.63 -1.47 -6.10
N VAL A 430 26.63 -2.07 -4.91
CA VAL A 430 25.48 -2.79 -4.35
C VAL A 430 24.31 -1.84 -4.12
N GLN A 431 24.57 -0.63 -3.58
CA GLN A 431 23.53 0.37 -3.37
C GLN A 431 22.90 0.84 -4.69
N THR A 432 23.70 1.17 -5.71
CA THR A 432 23.20 1.55 -7.03
C THR A 432 22.41 0.41 -7.70
N LEU A 433 22.82 -0.85 -7.52
CA LEU A 433 22.06 -2.00 -8.00
C LEU A 433 20.72 -2.18 -7.27
N LEU A 434 20.66 -1.91 -5.97
CA LEU A 434 19.41 -1.92 -5.21
C LEU A 434 18.45 -0.83 -5.71
N ASP A 435 18.96 0.36 -6.00
CA ASP A 435 18.14 1.47 -6.50
C ASP A 435 17.66 1.20 -7.93
N LEU A 436 18.51 0.67 -8.81
CA LEU A 436 18.10 0.21 -10.14
C LEU A 436 17.09 -0.94 -10.07
N LYS A 437 17.21 -1.85 -9.10
CA LYS A 437 16.23 -2.93 -8.88
C LYS A 437 14.86 -2.35 -8.53
N LYS A 438 14.80 -1.36 -7.64
CA LYS A 438 13.54 -0.69 -7.26
C LYS A 438 12.88 0.00 -8.45
N VAL A 439 13.66 0.74 -9.24
CA VAL A 439 13.17 1.39 -10.48
C VAL A 439 12.68 0.34 -11.47
N ALA A 440 13.44 -0.73 -11.70
CA ALA A 440 13.06 -1.79 -12.63
C ALA A 440 11.80 -2.54 -12.19
N ASP A 441 11.66 -2.84 -10.90
CA ASP A 441 10.46 -3.45 -10.33
C ASP A 441 9.22 -2.57 -10.58
N TYR A 442 9.31 -1.28 -10.20
CA TYR A 442 8.20 -0.33 -10.37
C TYR A 442 7.81 -0.11 -11.84
N ARG A 443 8.79 -0.09 -12.76
CA ARG A 443 8.54 0.11 -14.20
C ARG A 443 8.24 -1.19 -14.97
N GLY A 444 8.08 -2.33 -14.29
CA GLY A 444 7.81 -3.63 -14.92
C GLY A 444 8.98 -4.19 -15.76
N ARG A 445 10.21 -3.73 -15.53
CA ARG A 445 11.43 -4.13 -16.24
C ARG A 445 12.35 -5.02 -15.41
N LEU A 446 11.81 -5.73 -14.42
CA LEU A 446 12.57 -6.60 -13.53
C LEU A 446 13.33 -7.70 -14.30
N ARG A 447 12.76 -8.19 -15.42
CA ARG A 447 13.39 -9.20 -16.27
C ARG A 447 14.67 -8.66 -16.91
N ASP A 448 14.64 -7.45 -17.46
CA ASP A 448 15.81 -6.80 -18.06
C ASP A 448 16.88 -6.51 -17.00
N PHE A 449 16.46 -6.05 -15.82
CA PHE A 449 17.35 -5.87 -14.69
C PHE A 449 18.03 -7.18 -14.29
N GLN A 450 17.27 -8.27 -14.15
CA GLN A 450 17.80 -9.58 -13.77
C GLN A 450 18.78 -10.13 -14.83
N GLN A 451 18.49 -9.94 -16.11
CA GLN A 451 19.43 -10.32 -17.18
C GLN A 451 20.75 -9.58 -17.08
N ARG A 452 20.73 -8.26 -16.82
CA ARG A 452 21.95 -7.47 -16.62
C ARG A 452 22.68 -7.84 -15.33
N LEU A 453 21.96 -8.08 -14.25
CA LEU A 453 22.53 -8.56 -12.98
C LEU A 453 23.22 -9.92 -13.17
N ASN A 454 22.62 -10.85 -13.91
CA ASN A 454 23.23 -12.14 -14.23
C ASN A 454 24.55 -11.97 -15.00
N ARG A 455 24.63 -11.02 -15.94
CA ARG A 455 25.89 -10.71 -16.64
C ARG A 455 26.98 -10.21 -15.69
N ILE A 456 26.64 -9.40 -14.69
CA ILE A 456 27.60 -8.98 -13.65
C ILE A 456 28.10 -10.19 -12.85
N HIS A 457 27.20 -11.08 -12.42
CA HIS A 457 27.58 -12.32 -11.73
C HIS A 457 28.52 -13.18 -12.57
N ASP A 458 28.23 -13.32 -13.87
CA ASP A 458 29.03 -14.13 -14.78
C ASP A 458 30.42 -13.49 -15.05
N GLN A 459 30.44 -12.21 -15.37
CA GLN A 459 31.66 -11.46 -15.72
C GLN A 459 32.61 -11.26 -14.53
N TYR A 460 32.07 -11.12 -13.32
CA TYR A 460 32.85 -10.83 -12.11
C TYR A 460 32.83 -11.96 -11.07
N SER A 461 32.57 -13.19 -11.50
CA SER A 461 32.54 -14.40 -10.66
C SER A 461 33.81 -14.62 -9.82
N THR A 462 34.96 -14.14 -10.28
CA THR A 462 36.24 -14.23 -9.56
C THR A 462 36.38 -13.21 -8.41
N ARG A 463 35.54 -12.17 -8.36
CA ARG A 463 35.54 -11.12 -7.33
C ARG A 463 34.68 -11.52 -6.13
N ARG A 464 35.16 -12.47 -5.33
CA ARG A 464 34.42 -13.10 -4.22
C ARG A 464 33.74 -12.09 -3.27
N THR A 465 34.41 -11.02 -2.88
CA THR A 465 33.85 -10.00 -1.98
C THR A 465 32.64 -9.28 -2.57
N LEU A 466 32.65 -8.98 -3.87
CA LEU A 466 31.51 -8.36 -4.55
C LEU A 466 30.31 -9.31 -4.58
N ILE A 467 30.55 -10.56 -4.99
CA ILE A 467 29.50 -11.59 -5.07
C ILE A 467 28.89 -11.87 -3.69
N GLN A 468 29.72 -11.92 -2.64
CA GLN A 468 29.25 -12.07 -1.27
C GLN A 468 28.32 -10.92 -0.86
N GLN A 469 28.73 -9.67 -1.05
CA GLN A 469 27.90 -8.51 -0.70
C GLN A 469 26.59 -8.45 -1.51
N LEU A 470 26.62 -8.81 -2.79
CA LEU A 470 25.41 -8.93 -3.61
C LEU A 470 24.44 -9.97 -3.03
N ASN A 471 24.96 -11.14 -2.65
CA ASN A 471 24.13 -12.21 -2.07
C ASN A 471 23.56 -11.82 -0.70
N GLU A 472 24.35 -11.16 0.16
CA GLU A 472 23.91 -10.64 1.47
C GLU A 472 22.77 -9.63 1.34
N LYS A 473 22.71 -8.87 0.24
CA LYS A 473 21.61 -7.93 -0.05
C LYS A 473 20.51 -8.51 -0.95
N GLY A 474 20.50 -9.83 -1.19
CA GLY A 474 19.46 -10.50 -1.97
C GLY A 474 19.48 -10.18 -3.48
N LEU A 475 20.63 -9.78 -4.01
CA LEU A 475 20.90 -9.56 -5.44
C LEU A 475 21.54 -10.82 -6.04
N GLN A 476 20.83 -11.95 -5.93
CA GLN A 476 21.31 -13.25 -6.38
C GLN A 476 21.10 -13.44 -7.89
N ARG A 477 21.95 -14.29 -8.47
CA ARG A 477 21.73 -14.82 -9.83
C ARG A 477 20.43 -15.64 -9.83
N LYS A 478 19.58 -15.42 -10.83
CA LYS A 478 18.34 -16.19 -11.05
C LYS A 478 18.27 -16.66 -12.49
N HIS A 479 17.80 -17.88 -12.69
CA HIS A 479 17.66 -18.48 -14.02
C HIS A 479 16.34 -18.07 -14.68
#